data_AF-A0A7M7NRD7-F1
#
_entry.id   AF-A0A7M7NRD7-F1
#
_cell.length_a   1.000
_cell.length_b   1.000
_cell.length_c   1.000
_cell.angle_alpha   90.00
_cell.angle_beta   90.00
_cell.angle_gamma   90.00
#
_symmetry.space_group_name_H-M   'P 1'
#
loop_
_entity.id
_entity.type
_entity.pdbx_description
1 polymer ?
#
loop_
_entity_poly.entity_id
_entity_poly.type
_entity_poly.pdbx_seq_one_letter_code
_entity_poly.pdbx_strand_id
1 'polypeptide(L)'
;MVQPQPNLAADDTQNDVMTTRPTGDDTQNDVEITADRPVADVHQAADEYQCGDFVLINISVGKRGKILEYVGEVKDVVGEDLVIKYMAKSESHPGLFIWPAREDVSRECRKQIVKKMPNPVLREDISSTRLQFFTFAELSPES
;
A
#
# COMPACT_ATOMS: atom_id res chain seq x y z
N MET A 1 69.21 13.21 -27.88
CA MET A 1 68.53 14.50 -28.07
C MET A 1 68.50 15.20 -26.71
N VAL A 2 69.11 16.40 -26.64
CA VAL A 2 68.86 17.60 -25.81
C VAL A 2 68.43 17.43 -24.33
N GLN A 3 69.31 17.85 -23.40
CA GLN A 3 69.06 18.29 -22.00
C GLN A 3 68.34 19.68 -21.96
N PRO A 4 67.91 20.31 -20.84
CA PRO A 4 68.14 20.04 -19.39
C PRO A 4 66.90 20.25 -18.45
N GLN A 5 67.09 20.00 -17.13
CA GLN A 5 66.26 20.56 -16.03
C GLN A 5 66.46 22.08 -15.89
N PRO A 6 65.62 22.82 -15.13
CA PRO A 6 66.03 23.10 -13.72
C PRO A 6 64.88 23.34 -12.70
N ASN A 7 65.25 23.12 -11.43
CA ASN A 7 65.03 23.94 -10.21
C ASN A 7 63.65 24.44 -9.72
N LEU A 8 63.56 24.44 -8.38
CA LEU A 8 63.14 25.50 -7.42
C LEU A 8 61.93 26.40 -7.80
N ALA A 9 61.02 26.80 -6.92
CA ALA A 9 61.11 27.28 -5.54
C ALA A 9 59.67 27.29 -4.98
N ALA A 10 59.41 27.21 -3.65
CA ALA A 10 59.16 28.36 -2.76
C ALA A 10 58.36 29.50 -3.44
N ASP A 11 57.31 30.08 -2.87
CA ASP A 11 57.16 30.56 -1.50
C ASP A 11 55.78 31.26 -1.40
N ASP A 12 55.32 31.51 -0.17
CA ASP A 12 54.46 32.63 0.24
C ASP A 12 53.02 32.73 -0.31
N THR A 13 51.99 32.67 0.52
CA THR A 13 51.65 33.86 1.33
C THR A 13 51.00 33.47 2.66
N GLN A 14 51.46 34.18 3.69
CA GLN A 14 51.07 34.13 5.08
C GLN A 14 49.66 34.71 5.35
N ASN A 15 48.93 34.06 6.27
CA ASN A 15 48.28 34.59 7.48
C ASN A 15 47.71 36.04 7.51
N ASP A 16 46.40 36.20 7.80
CA ASP A 16 45.82 37.33 8.56
C ASP A 16 44.37 36.95 8.99
N VAL A 17 43.96 36.71 10.25
CA VAL A 17 43.90 37.52 11.49
C VAL A 17 42.73 38.54 11.55
N MET A 18 42.08 38.55 12.74
CA MET A 18 41.00 39.42 13.29
C MET A 18 39.57 39.24 12.74
N THR A 19 38.61 38.63 13.47
CA THR A 19 37.95 39.02 14.74
C THR A 19 37.39 40.46 14.76
N THR A 20 36.05 40.60 14.79
CA THR A 20 35.34 41.68 15.50
C THR A 20 33.89 41.25 15.82
N ARG A 21 33.51 41.23 17.12
CA ARG A 21 32.11 41.34 17.60
C ARG A 21 31.81 42.84 17.76
N PRO A 22 30.56 43.31 17.56
CA PRO A 22 29.72 43.71 18.71
C PRO A 22 28.19 43.47 18.47
N THR A 23 27.41 43.07 19.48
CA THR A 23 26.53 43.87 20.39
C THR A 23 25.22 44.34 19.76
N GLY A 24 24.08 44.05 20.41
CA GLY A 24 22.84 44.82 20.24
C GLY A 24 21.56 44.02 20.42
N ASP A 25 21.01 44.07 21.63
CA ASP A 25 19.63 43.74 22.00
C ASP A 25 18.66 44.65 21.22
N ASP A 26 17.59 44.12 20.61
CA ASP A 26 16.28 44.80 20.50
C ASP A 26 15.23 43.88 19.82
N THR A 27 14.30 43.42 20.65
CA THR A 27 12.85 43.47 20.49
C THR A 27 12.16 43.06 19.17
N GLN A 28 11.04 42.36 19.38
CA GLN A 28 9.82 42.23 18.54
C GLN A 28 9.68 40.93 17.76
N ASN A 29 9.05 39.99 18.47
CA ASN A 29 8.29 38.86 17.95
C ASN A 29 7.11 39.43 17.13
N ASP A 30 7.36 39.79 15.87
CA ASP A 30 6.32 40.29 14.96
C ASP A 30 5.74 39.11 14.16
N VAL A 31 4.42 38.98 14.29
CA VAL A 31 3.59 37.92 13.75
C VAL A 31 3.39 38.17 12.26
N GLU A 32 4.24 37.60 11.41
CA GLU A 32 3.91 37.44 9.99
C GLU A 32 3.12 36.13 9.78
N ILE A 33 1.80 36.21 10.00
CA ILE A 33 0.86 35.22 9.45
C ILE A 33 0.63 35.63 7.99
N THR A 34 1.47 35.12 7.10
CA THR A 34 1.25 35.22 5.65
C THR A 34 0.55 33.93 5.21
N ALA A 35 -0.68 34.12 4.72
CA ALA A 35 -1.63 33.06 4.38
C ALA A 35 -1.12 32.11 3.29
N ASP A 36 -1.20 30.80 3.54
CA ASP A 36 -1.62 29.84 2.50
C ASP A 36 -2.37 28.67 3.15
N ARG A 37 -3.68 28.66 2.90
CA ARG A 37 -4.58 27.52 2.63
C ARG A 37 -4.53 26.25 3.51
N PRO A 38 -5.69 25.59 3.71
CA PRO A 38 -5.86 24.57 4.74
C PRO A 38 -5.04 23.31 4.41
N VAL A 39 -4.16 22.90 5.31
CA VAL A 39 -3.61 21.53 5.31
C VAL A 39 -4.67 20.60 5.89
N ALA A 40 -5.78 20.45 5.18
CA ALA A 40 -6.87 19.56 5.52
C ALA A 40 -7.11 18.58 4.37
N ASP A 41 -6.06 17.98 3.79
CA ASP A 41 -6.24 16.92 2.79
C ASP A 41 -4.96 16.12 2.47
N VAL A 42 -4.26 15.53 3.46
CA VAL A 42 -3.08 14.69 3.11
C VAL A 42 -3.00 13.32 3.80
N HIS A 43 -3.69 13.02 4.92
CA HIS A 43 -3.53 11.69 5.53
C HIS A 43 -4.81 11.10 6.16
N GLN A 44 -5.94 11.15 5.44
CA GLN A 44 -7.14 10.39 5.81
C GLN A 44 -7.42 9.20 4.88
N ALA A 45 -6.43 8.81 4.06
CA ALA A 45 -6.43 7.56 3.29
C ALA A 45 -5.57 6.48 3.96
N ALA A 46 -5.46 6.51 5.31
CA ALA A 46 -4.87 5.42 6.05
C ALA A 46 -5.73 4.14 5.82
N ASP A 47 -5.12 3.17 5.13
CA ASP A 47 -5.50 1.77 4.99
C ASP A 47 -7.01 1.46 4.88
N GLU A 48 -7.66 1.87 3.78
CA GLU A 48 -8.98 1.31 3.47
C GLU A 48 -8.92 -0.24 3.35
N TYR A 49 -7.78 -0.90 3.11
CA TYR A 49 -7.67 -2.37 3.15
C TYR A 49 -6.44 -2.80 3.95
N GLN A 50 -6.56 -3.90 4.69
CA GLN A 50 -5.50 -4.49 5.50
C GLN A 50 -5.34 -5.98 5.21
N CYS A 51 -4.16 -6.54 5.51
CA CYS A 51 -3.94 -7.99 5.45
C CYS A 51 -4.95 -8.72 6.36
N GLY A 52 -5.58 -9.77 5.82
CA GLY A 52 -6.65 -10.52 6.45
C GLY A 52 -8.06 -10.03 6.13
N ASP A 53 -8.22 -8.85 5.49
CA ASP A 53 -9.53 -8.40 5.03
C ASP A 53 -10.07 -9.31 3.93
N PHE A 54 -11.38 -9.55 3.95
CA PHE A 54 -12.08 -10.20 2.85
C PHE A 54 -12.71 -9.15 1.95
N VAL A 55 -12.65 -9.37 0.65
CA VAL A 55 -13.10 -8.41 -0.37
C VAL A 55 -13.83 -9.11 -1.51
N LEU A 56 -14.77 -8.39 -2.12
CA LEU A 56 -15.44 -8.77 -3.36
C LEU A 56 -14.76 -8.04 -4.53
N ILE A 57 -14.31 -8.78 -5.54
CA ILE A 57 -13.55 -8.27 -6.68
C ILE A 57 -14.27 -8.58 -7.99
N ASN A 58 -14.32 -7.60 -8.88
CA ASN A 58 -14.79 -7.76 -10.25
C ASN A 58 -13.62 -7.78 -11.24
N ILE A 59 -13.41 -8.94 -11.88
CA ILE A 59 -12.36 -9.13 -12.88
C ILE A 59 -12.99 -9.19 -14.25
N SER A 60 -12.54 -8.32 -15.16
CA SER A 60 -12.97 -8.34 -16.55
C SER A 60 -12.13 -9.34 -17.34
N VAL A 61 -12.75 -10.41 -17.83
CA VAL A 61 -12.07 -11.44 -18.61
C VAL A 61 -12.45 -11.41 -20.09
N GLY A 62 -11.43 -11.52 -20.95
CA GLY A 62 -11.57 -11.65 -22.39
C GLY A 62 -11.92 -10.35 -23.14
N LYS A 63 -11.84 -10.42 -24.48
CA LYS A 63 -12.03 -9.25 -25.37
C LYS A 63 -13.44 -8.66 -25.37
N ARG A 64 -14.43 -9.39 -24.83
CA ARG A 64 -15.83 -8.95 -24.74
C ARG A 64 -16.18 -8.35 -23.37
N GLY A 65 -15.22 -8.23 -22.44
CA GLY A 65 -15.41 -7.56 -21.16
C GLY A 65 -16.41 -8.27 -20.23
N LYS A 66 -16.45 -9.61 -20.24
CA LYS A 66 -17.29 -10.33 -19.28
C LYS A 66 -16.73 -10.07 -17.88
N ILE A 67 -17.54 -9.52 -16.99
CA ILE A 67 -17.16 -9.31 -15.60
C ILE A 67 -17.47 -10.60 -14.82
N LEU A 68 -16.46 -11.09 -14.12
CA LEU A 68 -16.57 -12.20 -13.18
C LEU A 68 -16.36 -11.68 -11.77
N GLU A 69 -17.22 -12.12 -10.86
CA GLU A 69 -17.20 -11.74 -9.46
C GLU A 69 -16.54 -12.83 -8.63
N TYR A 70 -15.54 -12.43 -7.85
CA TYR A 70 -14.74 -13.29 -6.99
C TYR A 70 -14.70 -12.75 -5.56
N VAL A 71 -14.51 -13.66 -4.62
CA VAL A 71 -14.24 -13.30 -3.22
C VAL A 71 -12.82 -13.76 -2.89
N GLY A 72 -12.09 -12.97 -2.14
CA GLY A 72 -10.75 -13.34 -1.70
C GLY A 72 -10.34 -12.63 -0.42
N GLU A 73 -9.25 -13.12 0.15
CA GLU A 73 -8.58 -12.54 1.32
C GLU A 73 -7.37 -11.73 0.86
N VAL A 74 -7.24 -10.52 1.39
CA VAL A 74 -6.06 -9.67 1.20
C VAL A 74 -4.90 -10.30 1.96
N LYS A 75 -3.86 -10.71 1.24
CA LYS A 75 -2.61 -11.22 1.82
C LYS A 75 -1.56 -10.15 1.99
N ASP A 76 -1.58 -9.12 1.15
CA ASP A 76 -0.64 -8.01 1.23
C ASP A 76 -1.19 -6.76 0.54
N VAL A 77 -0.66 -5.59 0.92
CA VAL A 77 -1.01 -4.28 0.34
C VAL A 77 0.26 -3.65 -0.20
N VAL A 78 0.35 -3.50 -1.52
CA VAL A 78 1.55 -3.03 -2.22
C VAL A 78 1.25 -1.74 -2.98
N GLY A 79 1.37 -0.61 -2.30
CA GLY A 79 1.01 0.70 -2.84
C GLY A 79 -0.50 0.82 -3.03
N GLU A 80 -0.96 0.99 -4.27
CA GLU A 80 -2.39 1.02 -4.62
C GLU A 80 -2.97 -0.35 -5.00
N ASP A 81 -2.15 -1.40 -5.03
CA ASP A 81 -2.58 -2.74 -5.38
C ASP A 81 -2.70 -3.65 -4.17
N LEU A 82 -3.58 -4.65 -4.27
CA LEU A 82 -3.80 -5.66 -3.25
C LEU A 82 -3.39 -7.03 -3.77
N VAL A 83 -2.66 -7.79 -2.97
CA VAL A 83 -2.39 -9.20 -3.23
C VAL A 83 -3.54 -10.01 -2.64
N ILE A 84 -4.34 -10.62 -3.49
CA ILE A 84 -5.57 -11.31 -3.12
C ILE A 84 -5.40 -12.81 -3.29
N LYS A 85 -5.72 -13.58 -2.25
CA LYS A 85 -5.92 -15.04 -2.32
C LYS A 85 -7.39 -15.33 -2.55
N TYR A 86 -7.73 -15.88 -3.71
CA TYR A 86 -9.11 -16.13 -4.10
C TYR A 86 -9.70 -17.38 -3.45
N MET A 87 -11.00 -17.30 -3.20
CA MET A 87 -11.86 -18.42 -2.82
C MET A 87 -12.66 -18.89 -4.04
N ALA A 88 -12.85 -20.20 -4.16
CA ALA A 88 -13.71 -20.78 -5.18
C ALA A 88 -15.15 -20.91 -4.65
N LYS A 89 -16.14 -20.58 -5.48
CA LYS A 89 -17.55 -20.92 -5.20
C LYS A 89 -17.68 -22.44 -5.27
N SER A 90 -18.28 -23.06 -4.26
CA SER A 90 -18.48 -24.51 -4.23
C SER A 90 -19.53 -24.93 -5.26
N GLU A 91 -19.19 -25.94 -6.06
CA GLU A 91 -20.14 -26.54 -7.01
C GLU A 91 -21.14 -27.46 -6.32
N SER A 92 -20.74 -28.12 -5.22
CA SER A 92 -21.58 -29.07 -4.48
C SER A 92 -22.51 -28.39 -3.47
N HIS A 93 -22.13 -27.24 -2.94
CA HIS A 93 -22.90 -26.50 -1.94
C HIS A 93 -23.06 -25.04 -2.38
N PRO A 94 -24.15 -24.71 -3.10
CA PRO A 94 -24.41 -23.35 -3.56
C PRO A 94 -24.39 -22.34 -2.42
N GLY A 95 -23.80 -21.16 -2.65
CA GLY A 95 -23.65 -20.10 -1.65
C GLY A 95 -22.47 -20.30 -0.68
N LEU A 96 -21.73 -21.40 -0.80
CA LEU A 96 -20.53 -21.65 -0.01
C LEU A 96 -19.27 -21.47 -0.83
N PHE A 97 -18.18 -21.18 -0.13
CA PHE A 97 -16.86 -20.90 -0.67
C PHE A 97 -15.84 -21.85 -0.06
N ILE A 98 -14.84 -22.21 -0.84
CA ILE A 98 -13.74 -23.09 -0.41
C ILE A 98 -12.41 -22.44 -0.76
N TRP A 99 -11.38 -22.74 0.04
CA TRP A 99 -10.01 -22.48 -0.37
C TRP A 99 -9.64 -23.48 -1.47
N PRO A 100 -9.22 -23.01 -2.66
CA PRO A 100 -8.78 -23.91 -3.72
C PRO A 100 -7.53 -24.69 -3.26
N ALA A 101 -7.40 -25.93 -3.72
CA ALA A 101 -6.28 -26.81 -3.34
C ALA A 101 -4.91 -26.27 -3.83
N ARG A 102 -4.91 -25.52 -4.92
CA ARG A 102 -3.77 -24.70 -5.34
C ARG A 102 -4.06 -23.27 -4.92
N GLU A 103 -3.07 -22.62 -4.32
CA GLU A 103 -3.19 -21.21 -3.99
C GLU A 103 -3.40 -20.41 -5.27
N ASP A 104 -4.57 -19.79 -5.37
CA ASP A 104 -4.93 -18.89 -6.45
C ASP A 104 -4.75 -17.47 -5.93
N VAL A 105 -3.57 -16.90 -6.18
CA VAL A 105 -3.17 -15.58 -5.68
C VAL A 105 -2.85 -14.68 -6.84
N SER A 106 -3.42 -13.46 -6.85
CA SER A 106 -3.14 -12.44 -7.87
C SER A 106 -3.00 -11.07 -7.24
N ARG A 107 -2.36 -10.16 -7.98
CA ARG A 107 -2.27 -8.75 -7.64
C ARG A 107 -3.33 -7.99 -8.41
N GLU A 108 -4.24 -7.34 -7.70
CA GLU A 108 -5.36 -6.60 -8.26
C GLU A 108 -5.28 -5.12 -7.90
N CYS A 109 -5.74 -4.27 -8.81
CA CYS A 109 -5.86 -2.83 -8.56
C CYS A 109 -7.01 -2.58 -7.57
N ARG A 110 -6.85 -1.63 -6.65
CA ARG A 110 -7.92 -1.22 -5.71
C ARG A 110 -9.25 -0.90 -6.40
N LYS A 111 -9.19 -0.37 -7.63
CA LYS A 111 -10.37 -0.02 -8.45
C LYS A 111 -11.23 -1.22 -8.86
N GLN A 112 -10.70 -2.44 -8.80
CA GLN A 112 -11.44 -3.67 -9.08
C GLN A 112 -12.21 -4.18 -7.86
N ILE A 113 -11.88 -3.66 -6.67
CA ILE A 113 -12.56 -4.02 -5.43
C ILE A 113 -13.93 -3.34 -5.42
N VAL A 114 -14.96 -4.14 -5.25
CA VAL A 114 -16.34 -3.68 -5.19
C VAL A 114 -16.67 -3.24 -3.78
N LYS A 115 -16.31 -4.06 -2.78
CA LYS A 115 -16.51 -3.78 -1.35
C LYS A 115 -15.68 -4.70 -0.46
N LYS A 116 -15.52 -4.31 0.80
CA LYS A 116 -15.17 -5.24 1.88
C LYS A 116 -16.32 -6.19 2.17
N MET A 117 -15.95 -7.42 2.48
CA MET A 117 -16.84 -8.47 2.93
C MET A 117 -16.65 -8.69 4.43
N PRO A 118 -17.69 -9.12 5.16
CA PRO A 118 -17.51 -9.63 6.51
C PRO A 118 -16.60 -10.84 6.51
N ASN A 119 -16.04 -11.16 7.68
CA ASN A 119 -15.29 -12.39 7.85
C ASN A 119 -16.18 -13.60 7.53
N PRO A 120 -15.66 -14.57 6.75
CA PRO A 120 -16.41 -15.77 6.46
C PRO A 120 -16.64 -16.59 7.73
N VAL A 121 -17.81 -17.21 7.82
CA VAL A 121 -18.14 -18.17 8.86
C VAL A 121 -17.85 -19.57 8.34
N LEU A 122 -17.03 -20.32 9.10
CA LEU A 122 -16.77 -21.73 8.81
C LEU A 122 -18.05 -22.55 9.07
N ARG A 123 -18.46 -23.33 8.07
CA ARG A 123 -19.59 -24.27 8.17
C ARG A 123 -19.09 -25.62 8.67
N GLU A 124 -18.96 -25.75 9.98
CA GLU A 124 -18.45 -26.98 10.63
C GLU A 124 -19.33 -28.21 10.37
N ASP A 125 -20.63 -28.00 10.13
CA ASP A 125 -21.62 -29.04 9.86
C ASP A 125 -21.32 -29.87 8.60
N ILE A 126 -20.65 -29.28 7.62
CA ILE A 126 -20.29 -29.94 6.36
C ILE A 126 -18.77 -29.96 6.09
N SER A 127 -18.00 -29.21 6.88
CA SER A 127 -16.55 -29.16 6.74
C SER A 127 -15.91 -30.43 7.27
N SER A 128 -14.76 -30.77 6.70
CA SER A 128 -13.94 -31.90 7.10
C SER A 128 -12.51 -31.47 7.36
N THR A 129 -11.68 -32.38 7.85
CA THR A 129 -10.23 -32.13 8.04
C THR A 129 -9.50 -31.81 6.74
N ARG A 130 -10.07 -32.15 5.57
CA ARG A 130 -9.45 -31.95 4.26
C ARG A 130 -10.05 -30.79 3.47
N LEU A 131 -11.29 -30.42 3.75
CA LEU A 131 -12.02 -29.43 2.98
C LEU A 131 -12.92 -28.60 3.89
N GLN A 132 -12.67 -27.30 3.91
CA GLN A 132 -13.41 -26.33 4.71
C GLN A 132 -14.33 -25.51 3.82
N PHE A 133 -15.59 -25.38 4.24
CA PHE A 133 -16.60 -24.58 3.57
C PHE A 133 -16.90 -23.34 4.38
N PHE A 134 -16.96 -22.22 3.68
CA PHE A 134 -17.15 -20.89 4.25
C PHE A 134 -18.41 -20.26 3.68
N THR A 135 -19.09 -19.47 4.48
CA THR A 135 -20.21 -18.63 4.02
C THR A 135 -19.98 -17.18 4.43
N PHE A 136 -20.54 -16.25 3.66
CA PHE A 136 -20.51 -14.83 3.97
C PHE A 136 -21.94 -14.39 4.25
N ALA A 137 -22.18 -13.75 5.39
CA ALA A 137 -23.53 -13.35 5.81
C ALA A 137 -24.28 -12.50 4.77
N GLU A 138 -23.55 -11.72 3.97
CA GLU A 138 -24.12 -10.89 2.90
C GLU A 138 -24.36 -11.63 1.57
N LEU A 139 -23.84 -12.85 1.41
CA LEU A 139 -23.98 -13.67 0.20
C LEU A 139 -24.75 -14.96 0.44
N SER A 140 -25.10 -15.27 1.69
CA SER A 140 -26.00 -16.37 2.00
C SER A 140 -27.39 -16.05 1.42
N PRO A 141 -27.99 -16.92 0.59
CA PRO A 141 -29.41 -16.80 0.31
C PRO A 141 -30.14 -16.94 1.64
N GLU A 142 -30.96 -15.95 1.99
CA GLU A 142 -31.86 -16.03 3.14
C GLU A 142 -32.62 -17.38 3.05
N SER A 143 -32.46 -18.21 4.09
CA SER A 143 -33.13 -19.52 4.20
C SER A 143 -34.60 -19.37 4.53
#